data_AF-A0A090TCS9-F1
#
_entry.id   AF-A0A090TCS9-F1
#
_cell.length_a   1.000
_cell.length_b   1.000
_cell.length_c   1.000
_cell.angle_alpha   90.00
_cell.angle_beta   90.00
_cell.angle_gamma   90.00
#
_symmetry.space_group_name_H-M   'P 1'
#
loop_
_entity.id
_entity.type
_entity.pdbx_description
1 polymer ?
#
loop_
_entity_poly.entity_id
_entity_poly.type
_entity_poly.pdbx_seq_one_letter_code
_entity_poly.pdbx_strand_id
1 'polypeptide(L)'
;MPKLPIYINLLSKEAQAVIGQVHENTRPALKLLEKEGFTCRNYVDIFDAGPTVECDLRNIQAVRDSFRAKVSVAEHTSSQDYLIANTSFEHFRATAAKAAFDAESGTVLLSPEAADALNVADGDMVRMLAQ
;
A
#
# COMPACT_ATOMS: atom_id res chain seq x y z
N MET A 1 0.36 29.57 -12.56
CA MET A 1 -0.66 29.47 -11.49
C MET A 1 -1.40 30.79 -11.38
N PRO A 2 -2.74 30.77 -11.27
CA PRO A 2 -3.55 31.97 -11.04
C PRO A 2 -3.14 32.65 -9.74
N LYS A 3 -3.04 33.98 -9.74
CA LYS A 3 -2.71 34.76 -8.54
C LYS A 3 -3.94 35.08 -7.68
N LEU A 4 -5.14 34.86 -8.22
CA LEU A 4 -6.43 35.18 -7.61
C LEU A 4 -7.33 33.94 -7.63
N PRO A 5 -8.34 33.86 -6.73
CA PRO A 5 -9.31 32.77 -6.73
C PRO A 5 -10.05 32.62 -8.06
N ILE A 6 -10.36 31.38 -8.42
CA ILE A 6 -11.25 31.05 -9.54
C ILE A 6 -12.61 30.66 -8.97
N TYR A 7 -13.66 31.34 -9.43
CA TYR A 7 -15.03 31.06 -9.01
C TYR A 7 -15.61 29.88 -9.79
N ILE A 8 -15.82 28.75 -9.10
CA ILE A 8 -16.30 27.49 -9.72
C ILE A 8 -17.65 27.69 -10.45
N ASN A 9 -18.55 28.51 -9.90
CA ASN A 9 -19.85 28.77 -10.50
C ASN A 9 -19.78 29.53 -11.85
N LEU A 10 -18.64 30.15 -12.17
CA LEU A 10 -18.38 30.81 -13.45
C LEU A 10 -17.76 29.88 -14.50
N LEU A 11 -17.36 28.66 -14.12
CA LEU A 11 -16.85 27.66 -15.06
C LEU A 11 -18.00 27.04 -15.87
N SER A 12 -17.67 26.39 -16.99
CA SER A 12 -18.65 25.61 -17.74
C SER A 12 -19.20 24.44 -16.90
N LYS A 13 -20.38 23.92 -17.27
CA LYS A 13 -20.98 22.80 -16.52
C LYS A 13 -20.15 21.52 -16.62
N GLU A 14 -19.52 21.31 -17.76
CA GLU A 14 -18.62 20.20 -18.03
C GLU A 14 -17.38 20.28 -17.13
N ALA A 15 -16.79 21.47 -16.99
CA ALA A 15 -15.66 21.70 -16.09
C ALA A 15 -16.06 21.50 -14.62
N GLN A 16 -17.22 22.02 -14.20
CA GLN A 16 -17.74 21.81 -12.84
C GLN A 16 -17.94 20.32 -12.52
N ALA A 17 -18.41 19.53 -13.49
CA ALA A 17 -18.73 18.12 -13.31
C ALA A 17 -17.52 17.20 -13.07
N VAL A 18 -16.33 17.61 -13.53
CA VAL A 18 -15.10 16.79 -13.43
C VAL A 18 -14.22 17.16 -12.23
N ILE A 19 -14.50 18.25 -11.52
CA ILE A 19 -13.73 18.64 -10.32
C ILE A 19 -13.82 17.54 -9.26
N GLY A 20 -12.66 17.09 -8.79
CA GLY A 20 -12.52 16.04 -7.79
C GLY A 20 -12.85 14.65 -8.32
N GLN A 21 -13.01 14.47 -9.64
CA GLN A 21 -13.26 13.17 -10.24
C GLN A 21 -11.96 12.54 -10.74
N VAL A 22 -11.81 11.24 -10.50
CA VAL A 22 -10.75 10.44 -11.10
C VAL A 22 -11.18 9.89 -12.46
N HIS A 23 -10.20 9.64 -13.33
CA HIS A 23 -10.42 8.89 -14.57
C HIS A 23 -10.93 7.46 -14.27
N GLU A 24 -11.70 6.86 -15.18
CA GLU A 24 -12.27 5.52 -14.97
C GLU A 24 -11.20 4.47 -14.65
N ASN A 25 -10.08 4.51 -15.39
CA ASN A 25 -8.93 3.63 -15.18
C ASN A 25 -8.24 3.81 -13.82
N THR A 26 -8.41 4.93 -13.13
CA THR A 26 -7.78 5.20 -11.82
C THR A 26 -8.75 5.04 -10.63
N ARG A 27 -10.04 4.78 -10.89
CA ARG A 27 -11.02 4.44 -9.84
C ARG A 27 -10.59 3.26 -8.96
N PRO A 28 -10.00 2.17 -9.47
CA PRO A 28 -9.55 1.07 -8.62
C PRO A 28 -8.41 1.48 -7.67
N ALA A 29 -7.49 2.33 -8.13
CA ALA A 29 -6.40 2.84 -7.32
C ALA A 29 -6.89 3.75 -6.19
N LEU A 30 -7.85 4.63 -6.48
CA LEU A 30 -8.49 5.45 -5.44
C LEU A 30 -9.16 4.58 -4.37
N LYS A 31 -9.93 3.56 -4.78
CA LYS A 31 -10.56 2.63 -3.83
C LYS A 31 -9.55 1.87 -2.97
N LEU A 32 -8.39 1.53 -3.52
CA LEU A 32 -7.30 0.91 -2.76
C LEU A 32 -6.78 1.87 -1.68
N LEU A 33 -6.50 3.12 -2.05
CA LEU A 33 -6.07 4.15 -1.09
C LEU A 33 -7.12 4.43 -0.02
N GLU A 34 -8.40 4.49 -0.39
CA GLU A 34 -9.50 4.68 0.57
C GLU A 34 -9.59 3.53 1.58
N LYS A 35 -9.36 2.28 1.15
CA LYS A 35 -9.26 1.13 2.06
C LYS A 35 -8.07 1.26 3.01
N GLU A 36 -6.95 1.78 2.52
CA GLU A 36 -5.79 2.12 3.34
C GLU A 36 -6.04 3.33 4.27
N GLY A 37 -7.20 3.98 4.21
CA GLY A 37 -7.57 5.10 5.09
C GLY A 37 -7.34 6.49 4.52
N PHE A 38 -6.97 6.61 3.25
CA PHE A 38 -6.83 7.90 2.57
C PHE A 38 -8.18 8.55 2.33
N THR A 39 -8.22 9.88 2.41
CA THR A 39 -9.42 10.68 2.18
C THR A 39 -9.12 11.94 1.38
N CYS A 40 -10.09 12.41 0.59
CA CYS A 40 -9.99 13.67 -0.14
C CYS A 40 -10.38 14.85 0.76
N ARG A 41 -9.46 15.80 0.95
CA ARG A 41 -9.69 17.01 1.78
C ARG A 41 -9.93 18.28 0.96
N ASN A 42 -10.67 18.16 -0.15
CA ASN A 42 -11.06 19.27 -1.04
C ASN A 42 -9.89 19.96 -1.77
N TYR A 43 -8.79 19.24 -1.99
CA TYR A 43 -7.71 19.67 -2.87
C TYR A 43 -7.81 18.93 -4.20
N VAL A 44 -7.52 19.62 -5.29
CA VAL A 44 -7.52 19.06 -6.64
C VAL A 44 -6.26 19.46 -7.38
N ASP A 45 -5.85 18.62 -8.33
CA ASP A 45 -4.75 18.92 -9.23
C ASP A 45 -5.06 20.17 -10.08
N ILE A 46 -4.04 20.94 -10.39
CA ILE A 46 -4.19 22.25 -11.05
C ILE A 46 -4.36 22.14 -12.57
N PHE A 47 -4.12 20.97 -13.15
CA PHE A 47 -4.23 20.73 -14.59
C PHE A 47 -5.53 20.02 -14.93
N ASP A 48 -5.85 18.93 -14.24
CA ASP A 48 -7.02 18.09 -14.56
C ASP A 48 -8.13 18.09 -13.50
N ALA A 49 -7.93 18.81 -12.38
CA ALA A 49 -8.84 18.85 -11.25
C ALA A 49 -9.13 17.48 -10.61
N GLY A 50 -8.27 16.48 -10.80
CA GLY A 50 -8.33 15.19 -10.11
C GLY A 50 -8.16 15.37 -8.59
N PRO A 51 -8.80 14.53 -7.75
CA PRO A 51 -8.76 14.70 -6.31
C PRO A 51 -7.37 14.38 -5.76
N THR A 52 -6.92 15.18 -4.80
CA THR A 52 -5.78 14.83 -3.95
C THR A 52 -6.30 14.10 -2.71
N VAL A 53 -5.71 12.94 -2.42
CA VAL A 53 -6.02 12.18 -1.21
C VAL A 53 -4.85 12.16 -0.25
N GLU A 54 -5.14 12.19 1.05
CA GLU A 54 -4.15 12.18 2.11
C GLU A 54 -4.57 11.30 3.29
N CYS A 55 -3.59 10.84 4.05
CA CYS A 55 -3.79 10.01 5.24
C CYS A 55 -2.68 10.31 6.25
N ASP A 56 -3.02 10.36 7.53
CA ASP A 56 -2.01 10.31 8.59
C ASP A 56 -1.35 8.94 8.59
N LEU A 57 -0.02 8.87 8.72
CA LEU A 57 0.74 7.61 8.65
C LEU A 57 0.18 6.50 9.56
N ARG A 58 -0.24 6.86 10.78
CA ARG A 58 -0.84 5.94 11.78
C ARG A 58 -2.20 5.36 11.37
N ASN A 59 -2.87 6.00 10.41
CA ASN A 59 -4.16 5.56 9.90
C ASN A 59 -3.99 4.67 8.66
N ILE A 60 -2.81 4.63 8.06
CA ILE A 60 -2.52 3.74 6.93
C ILE A 60 -2.58 2.30 7.41
N GLN A 61 -3.56 1.54 6.92
CA GLN A 61 -3.87 0.20 7.41
C GLN A 61 -2.66 -0.74 7.30
N ALA A 62 -2.04 -0.82 6.13
CA ALA A 62 -0.86 -1.65 5.90
C ALA A 62 0.32 -1.27 6.80
N VAL A 63 0.49 0.03 7.11
CA VAL A 63 1.58 0.48 8.00
C VAL A 63 1.30 0.05 9.43
N ARG A 64 0.07 0.27 9.92
CA ARG A 64 -0.32 -0.04 11.30
C ARG A 64 -0.35 -1.54 11.57
N ASP A 65 -0.88 -2.30 10.63
CA ASP A 65 -1.19 -3.71 10.85
C ASP A 65 -0.03 -4.62 10.40
N SER A 66 0.98 -4.08 9.71
CA SER A 66 2.19 -4.85 9.38
C SER A 66 3.08 -5.07 10.60
N PHE A 67 3.68 -6.25 10.67
CA PHE A 67 4.52 -6.69 11.78
C PHE A 67 5.84 -7.28 11.25
N ARG A 68 6.81 -7.52 12.14
CA ARG A 68 8.07 -8.16 11.77
C ARG A 68 8.08 -9.62 12.24
N ALA A 69 8.70 -10.48 11.46
CA ALA A 69 8.92 -11.88 11.80
C ALA A 69 10.34 -12.30 11.44
N LYS A 70 10.88 -13.26 12.20
CA LYS A 70 12.17 -13.88 11.91
C LYS A 70 11.97 -14.98 10.87
N VAL A 71 12.80 -15.00 9.84
CA VAL A 71 12.70 -15.99 8.75
C VAL A 71 13.23 -17.33 9.22
N SER A 72 12.49 -18.39 8.89
CA SER A 72 13.00 -19.74 8.77
C SER A 72 12.65 -20.27 7.38
N VAL A 73 13.64 -20.76 6.65
CA VAL A 73 13.45 -21.22 5.27
C VAL A 73 13.14 -22.71 5.28
N ALA A 74 11.90 -23.05 4.95
CA ALA A 74 11.43 -24.42 4.85
C ALA A 74 10.13 -24.49 4.04
N GLU A 75 9.88 -25.65 3.45
CA GLU A 75 8.56 -25.94 2.88
C GLU A 75 7.48 -25.93 3.97
N HIS A 76 6.31 -25.39 3.63
CA HIS A 76 5.16 -25.35 4.52
C HIS A 76 3.86 -25.55 3.73
N THR A 77 2.80 -25.98 4.42
CA THR A 77 1.47 -26.21 3.82
C THR A 77 0.46 -25.11 4.11
N SER A 78 0.90 -23.99 4.73
CA SER A 78 0.03 -22.84 4.99
C SER A 78 -0.59 -22.31 3.70
N SER A 79 -1.88 -21.98 3.78
CA SER A 79 -2.64 -21.33 2.71
C SER A 79 -2.82 -19.83 2.91
N GLN A 80 -2.31 -19.26 4.01
CA GLN A 80 -2.48 -17.85 4.31
C GLN A 80 -1.54 -16.98 3.46
N ASP A 81 -2.13 -16.04 2.73
CA ASP A 81 -1.40 -15.07 1.90
C ASP A 81 -0.91 -13.88 2.74
N TYR A 82 0.29 -13.43 2.42
CA TYR A 82 0.92 -12.25 2.99
C TYR A 82 1.55 -11.39 1.91
N LEU A 83 1.54 -10.07 2.13
CA LEU A 83 2.53 -9.18 1.55
C LEU A 83 3.76 -9.19 2.45
N ILE A 84 4.91 -9.54 1.89
CA ILE A 84 6.16 -9.72 2.64
C ILE A 84 7.21 -8.83 2.00
N ALA A 85 7.94 -8.09 2.82
CA ALA A 85 9.08 -7.30 2.40
C ALA A 85 10.31 -7.65 3.25
N ASN A 86 11.49 -7.61 2.63
CA ASN A 86 12.73 -7.63 3.40
C ASN A 86 12.91 -6.30 4.15
N THR A 87 13.89 -6.23 5.04
CA THR A 87 14.15 -5.03 5.85
C THR A 87 15.33 -4.20 5.33
N SER A 88 15.75 -4.45 4.09
CA SER A 88 16.85 -3.72 3.44
C SER A 88 16.36 -2.40 2.85
N PHE A 89 17.16 -1.34 3.04
CA PHE A 89 16.93 -0.05 2.39
C PHE A 89 17.44 -0.05 0.95
N GLU A 90 18.70 -0.45 0.72
CA GLU A 90 19.35 -0.40 -0.59
C GLU A 90 18.91 -1.54 -1.53
N HIS A 91 18.61 -2.71 -0.96
CA HIS A 91 18.21 -3.91 -1.71
C HIS A 91 16.79 -4.33 -1.35
N PHE A 92 15.90 -3.35 -1.25
CA PHE A 92 14.49 -3.58 -0.94
C PHE A 92 13.89 -4.60 -1.94
N ARG A 93 13.20 -5.61 -1.39
CA ARG A 93 12.41 -6.58 -2.13
C ARG A 93 11.10 -6.81 -1.39
N ALA A 94 10.03 -6.99 -2.15
CA ALA A 94 8.73 -7.39 -1.62
C ALA A 94 8.04 -8.37 -2.58
N THR A 95 7.27 -9.28 -2.02
CA THR A 95 6.48 -10.27 -2.76
C THR A 95 5.14 -10.53 -2.07
N ALA A 96 4.17 -11.03 -2.83
CA ALA A 96 2.98 -11.64 -2.28
C ALA A 96 3.18 -13.16 -2.29
N ALA A 97 3.17 -13.78 -1.11
CA ALA A 97 3.43 -15.21 -0.99
C ALA A 97 2.65 -15.81 0.18
N LYS A 98 2.42 -17.12 0.10
CA LYS A 98 1.95 -17.89 1.24
C LYS A 98 3.06 -18.06 2.25
N ALA A 99 2.73 -17.99 3.53
CA ALA A 99 3.69 -18.20 4.61
C ALA A 99 3.02 -18.83 5.83
N ALA A 100 3.80 -19.57 6.62
CA ALA A 100 3.36 -20.09 7.92
C ALA A 100 3.97 -19.23 9.03
N PHE A 101 3.20 -18.28 9.56
CA PHE A 101 3.63 -17.46 10.69
C PHE A 101 3.22 -18.11 12.01
N ASP A 102 4.18 -18.28 12.92
CA ASP A 102 3.97 -18.68 14.30
C ASP A 102 4.10 -17.46 15.21
N ALA A 103 2.97 -17.04 15.78
CA ALA A 103 2.89 -15.87 16.65
C ALA A 103 3.58 -16.08 18.01
N GLU A 104 3.73 -17.32 18.49
CA GLU A 104 4.36 -17.61 19.77
C GLU A 104 5.87 -17.47 19.69
N SER A 105 6.49 -18.04 18.64
CA SER A 105 7.93 -17.91 18.40
C SER A 105 8.33 -16.62 17.66
N GLY A 106 7.37 -15.92 17.05
CA GLY A 106 7.64 -14.74 16.21
C GLY A 106 8.38 -15.09 14.91
N THR A 107 8.28 -16.35 14.46
CA THR A 107 9.00 -16.88 13.30
C THR A 107 8.03 -17.11 12.15
N VAL A 108 8.50 -16.89 10.93
CA VAL A 108 7.75 -17.21 9.70
C VAL A 108 8.52 -18.26 8.90
N LEU A 109 7.82 -19.33 8.52
CA LEU A 109 8.29 -20.26 7.51
C LEU A 109 8.03 -19.68 6.11
N LEU A 110 9.09 -19.53 5.34
CA LEU A 110 9.04 -19.13 3.94
C LEU A 110 9.57 -20.28 3.06
N SER A 111 8.90 -20.53 1.94
CA SER A 111 9.45 -21.43 0.93
C SER A 111 10.80 -20.93 0.42
N PRO A 112 11.70 -21.83 -0.05
CA PRO A 112 12.97 -21.42 -0.64
C PRO A 112 12.79 -20.39 -1.77
N GLU A 113 11.77 -20.56 -2.61
CA GLU A 113 11.46 -19.61 -3.70
C GLU A 113 11.12 -18.21 -3.18
N ALA A 114 10.31 -18.11 -2.11
CA ALA A 114 9.96 -16.83 -1.51
C ALA A 114 11.16 -16.17 -0.82
N ALA A 115 11.98 -16.95 -0.12
CA ALA A 115 13.20 -16.48 0.52
C ALA A 115 14.22 -15.94 -0.50
N ASP A 116 14.42 -16.66 -1.61
CA ASP A 116 15.29 -16.23 -2.71
C ASP A 116 14.77 -14.95 -3.38
N ALA A 117 13.46 -14.85 -3.65
CA ALA A 117 12.86 -13.66 -4.23
C ALA A 117 13.00 -12.41 -3.33
N LEU A 118 12.95 -12.62 -2.02
CA LEU A 118 13.15 -11.57 -1.00
C LEU A 118 14.63 -11.31 -0.69
N ASN A 119 15.53 -12.19 -1.14
CA ASN A 119 16.96 -12.19 -0.82
C ASN A 119 17.21 -12.18 0.70
N VAL A 120 16.63 -13.16 1.40
CA VAL A 120 16.74 -13.36 2.85
C VAL A 120 17.10 -14.80 3.17
N ALA A 121 17.77 -15.01 4.30
CA ALA A 121 18.16 -16.33 4.80
C ALA A 121 17.57 -16.62 6.19
N ASP A 122 17.82 -17.82 6.71
CA ASP A 122 17.45 -18.19 8.08
C ASP A 122 17.96 -17.16 9.09
N GLY A 123 17.04 -16.65 9.90
CA GLY A 123 17.32 -15.69 10.96
C GLY A 123 17.28 -14.23 10.56
N ASP A 124 17.15 -13.90 9.28
CA ASP A 124 16.86 -12.55 8.83
C ASP A 124 15.47 -12.08 9.26
N MET A 125 15.23 -10.79 9.16
CA MET A 125 13.95 -10.17 9.51
C MET A 125 13.21 -9.70 8.27
N VAL A 126 11.95 -10.07 8.18
CA VAL A 126 10.99 -9.55 7.19
C VAL A 126 9.91 -8.73 7.88
N ARG A 127 9.24 -7.88 7.10
CA ARG A 127 7.99 -7.21 7.47
C ARG A 127 6.84 -7.84 6.69
N MET A 128 5.75 -8.17 7.36
CA MET A 128 4.64 -8.93 6.82
C MET A 128 3.31 -8.21 7.07
N LEU A 129 2.37 -8.36 6.15
CA LEU A 129 0.97 -7.95 6.28
C LEU A 129 0.09 -9.10 5.77
N ALA A 130 -0.81 -9.61 6.60
CA ALA A 130 -1.77 -10.63 6.18
C ALA A 130 -2.76 -10.05 5.16
N GLN A 131 -3.18 -10.85 4.18
CA GLN A 131 -4.18 -10.49 3.17
C GLN A 131 -5.52 -11.22 3.37
#